data_AF-K2F141-F1
#
_entry.id   AF-K2F141-F1
#
_cell.length_a   1.000
_cell.length_b   1.000
_cell.length_c   1.000
_cell.angle_alpha   90.00
_cell.angle_beta   90.00
_cell.angle_gamma   90.00
#
_symmetry.space_group_name_H-M   'P 1'
#
loop_
_entity.id
_entity.type
_entity.pdbx_description
1 polymer ?
#
loop_
_entity_poly.entity_id
_entity_poly.type
_entity_poly.pdbx_seq_one_letter_code
_entity_poly.pdbx_strand_id
1 'polypeptide(L)' 'MMTLVEADNLVTPILESELFKTNEILQEKADEIKKLFEGFKPTGPFFGLYQFEILDDEKETAFRELIAMYNKLAKQ' A
#
# COMPACT_ATOMS: atom_id res chain seq x y z
N MET A 1 12.85 -2.45 8.01
CA MET A 1 12.09 -3.71 8.02
C MET A 1 10.74 -3.47 8.65
N MET A 2 9.82 -3.07 7.79
CA MET A 2 8.38 -2.99 8.03
C MET A 2 7.78 -4.39 7.80
N THR A 3 6.90 -4.82 8.69
CA THR A 3 6.10 -6.03 8.50
C THR A 3 4.94 -5.76 7.52
N LEU A 4 4.43 -6.81 6.89
CA LEU A 4 3.28 -6.69 6.00
C LEU A 4 2.05 -6.13 6.73
N VAL A 5 1.87 -6.46 8.01
CA VAL A 5 0.77 -5.92 8.85
C VAL A 5 0.94 -4.43 9.12
N GLU A 6 2.17 -3.97 9.39
CA GLU A 6 2.43 -2.54 9.55
C GLU A 6 2.15 -1.78 8.25
N ALA A 7 2.54 -2.33 7.11
CA ALA A 7 2.26 -1.74 5.80
C ALA A 7 0.76 -1.68 5.51
N ASP A 8 0.02 -2.77 5.76
CA ASP A 8 -1.41 -2.85 5.54
C ASP A 8 -2.18 -1.84 6.41
N ASN A 9 -1.85 -1.75 7.70
CA ASN A 9 -2.46 -0.78 8.62
C ASN A 9 -2.25 0.68 8.18
N LEU A 10 -1.14 0.98 7.49
CA LEU A 10 -0.83 2.32 6.99
C LEU A 10 -1.53 2.62 5.66
N VAL A 11 -1.77 1.60 4.84
CA VAL A 11 -2.23 1.75 3.45
C VAL A 11 -3.73 1.57 3.30
N THR A 12 -4.35 0.67 4.07
CA THR A 12 -5.81 0.50 4.12
C THR A 12 -6.57 1.83 4.24
N PRO A 13 -6.27 2.73 5.19
CA PRO A 13 -6.96 4.02 5.28
C PRO A 13 -6.70 4.94 4.08
N ILE A 14 -5.56 4.81 3.39
CA ILE A 14 -5.26 5.54 2.17
C ILE A 14 -6.17 5.04 1.04
N LEU A 15 -6.26 3.73 0.83
CA LEU A 15 -7.07 3.10 -0.21
C LEU A 15 -8.57 3.39 -0.03
N GLU A 16 -9.03 3.51 1.22
CA GLU A 16 -10.43 3.81 1.53
C GLU A 16 -10.77 5.31 1.43
N SER A 17 -9.76 6.18 1.36
CA SER A 17 -9.94 7.62 1.32
C SER A 17 -10.56 8.11 0.01
N GLU A 18 -11.37 9.18 0.08
CA GLU A 18 -11.95 9.80 -1.11
C GLU A 18 -10.86 10.34 -2.06
N LEU A 19 -9.78 10.89 -1.50
CA LEU A 19 -8.63 11.37 -2.28
C LEU A 19 -8.04 10.26 -3.17
N PHE A 20 -7.91 9.04 -2.65
CA PHE A 20 -7.47 7.90 -3.44
C PHE A 20 -8.46 7.51 -4.53
N LYS A 21 -9.77 7.50 -4.22
CA LYS A 21 -10.83 7.17 -5.20
C LYS A 21 -10.93 8.17 -6.34
N THR A 22 -10.53 9.41 -6.13
CA THR A 22 -10.59 10.47 -7.15
C THR A 22 -9.26 10.82 -7.80
N ASN A 23 -8.15 10.20 -7.38
CA ASN A 23 -6.80 10.53 -7.86
C ASN A 23 -6.17 9.36 -8.62
N GLU A 24 -6.10 9.47 -9.94
CA GLU A 24 -5.58 8.44 -10.84
C GLU A 24 -4.10 8.09 -10.57
N ILE A 25 -3.29 9.07 -10.12
CA ILE A 25 -1.86 8.84 -9.83
C ILE A 25 -1.70 7.93 -8.61
N LEU A 26 -2.52 8.13 -7.58
CA LEU A 26 -2.51 7.26 -6.40
C LEU A 26 -2.96 5.83 -6.75
N GLN A 27 -3.96 5.70 -7.63
CA GLN A 27 -4.44 4.40 -8.10
C GLN A 27 -3.38 3.65 -8.91
N GLU A 28 -2.72 4.33 -9.86
CA GLU A 28 -1.61 3.75 -10.64
C GLU A 28 -0.48 3.27 -9.72
N LYS A 29 -0.11 4.06 -8.71
CA LYS A 29 0.94 3.68 -7.75
C LYS A 29 0.53 2.48 -6.89
N ALA A 30 -0.74 2.39 -6.49
CA ALA A 30 -1.24 1.22 -5.77
C ALA A 30 -1.27 -0.04 -6.66
N ASP A 31 -1.55 0.08 -7.95
CA ASP A 31 -1.47 -1.02 -8.90
C ASP A 31 -0.04 -1.50 -9.16
N GLU A 32 0.94 -0.58 -9.22
CA GLU A 32 2.37 -0.94 -9.25
C GLU A 32 2.76 -1.77 -8.02
N ILE A 33 2.36 -1.31 -6.83
CA ILE A 33 2.59 -2.07 -5.59
C ILE A 33 1.93 -3.44 -5.71
N LYS A 34 0.66 -3.51 -6.10
CA LYS A 34 -0.06 -4.78 -6.26
C LYS A 34 0.66 -5.77 -7.19
N LYS A 35 1.29 -5.31 -8.28
CA LYS A 35 2.10 -6.15 -9.18
C LYS A 35 3.36 -6.70 -8.49
N LEU A 36 4.02 -5.92 -7.64
CA LEU A 36 5.14 -6.41 -6.82
C LEU A 36 4.70 -7.52 -5.85
N PHE A 37 3.39 -7.59 -5.56
CA PHE A 37 2.75 -8.60 -4.74
C PHE A 37 1.99 -9.68 -5.54
N GLU A 38 2.08 -9.77 -6.88
CA GLU A 38 1.33 -10.81 -7.65
C GLU A 38 1.70 -12.27 -7.31
N GLY A 39 2.72 -12.51 -6.47
CA GLY A 39 2.99 -13.80 -5.82
C GLY A 39 2.29 -14.03 -4.47
N PHE A 40 1.75 -12.98 -3.85
CA PHE A 40 0.97 -13.00 -2.63
C PHE A 40 -0.50 -12.99 -2.99
N LYS A 41 -1.23 -14.07 -2.67
CA LYS A 41 -2.68 -14.08 -2.88
C LYS A 41 -3.37 -13.30 -1.75
N PRO A 42 -3.98 -12.13 -2.03
CA PRO A 42 -4.77 -11.43 -1.04
C PRO A 42 -6.08 -12.22 -0.82
N THR A 43 -6.34 -12.68 0.40
CA THR A 43 -7.70 -13.10 0.78
C THR A 43 -8.35 -11.95 1.57
N GLY A 44 -9.29 -11.23 0.95
CA GLY A 44 -9.91 -10.02 1.51
C GLY A 44 -9.29 -8.71 0.98
N PRO A 45 -9.80 -7.51 1.37
CA PRO A 45 -9.18 -6.25 0.99
C PRO A 45 -7.73 -6.26 1.49
N PHE A 46 -6.88 -6.58 0.52
CA PHE A 46 -5.45 -6.83 0.55
C PHE A 46 -4.86 -7.95 1.43
N PHE A 47 -5.04 -8.11 2.74
CA PHE A 47 -4.19 -9.09 3.46
C PHE A 47 -4.81 -9.77 4.70
N GLY A 48 -5.69 -10.75 4.49
CA GLY A 48 -6.02 -11.74 5.52
C GLY A 48 -4.90 -12.78 5.69
N LEU A 49 -4.21 -12.76 6.85
CA LEU A 49 -3.35 -13.83 7.42
C LEU A 49 -1.83 -13.83 7.15
N TYR A 50 -1.15 -12.68 7.17
CA TYR A 50 0.33 -12.64 7.10
C TYR A 50 0.94 -11.78 8.23
N GLN A 51 0.85 -12.25 9.48
CA GLN A 51 1.34 -11.52 10.66
C GLN A 51 2.87 -11.49 10.82
N PHE A 52 3.63 -12.25 10.03
CA PHE A 52 5.07 -12.47 10.27
C PHE A 52 5.97 -12.28 9.05
N GLU A 53 5.41 -11.88 7.89
CA GLU A 53 6.25 -11.60 6.72
C GLU A 53 6.79 -10.18 6.78
N ILE A 54 8.11 -10.08 6.79
CA ILE A 54 8.81 -8.81 6.67
C ILE A 54 8.88 -8.47 5.18
N LEU A 55 8.56 -7.22 4.84
CA LEU A 55 8.72 -6.74 3.48
C LEU A 55 10.21 -6.74 3.10
N ASP A 56 10.51 -7.18 1.89
CA ASP A 56 11.81 -6.88 1.29
C ASP A 56 11.94 -5.37 1.03
N ASP A 57 13.18 -4.90 0.85
CA ASP A 57 13.49 -3.48 0.74
C ASP A 57 12.75 -2.79 -0.43
N GLU A 58 12.51 -3.53 -1.53
CA GLU A 58 11.80 -3.03 -2.70
C GLU A 58 10.31 -2.79 -2.38
N LYS A 59 9.65 -3.77 -1.76
CA LYS A 59 8.25 -3.65 -1.31
C LYS A 59 8.09 -2.59 -0.22
N GLU A 60 9.00 -2.53 0.75
CA GLU A 60 8.97 -1.50 1.80
C GLU A 60 9.08 -0.10 1.18
N THR A 61 9.99 0.08 0.21
CA THR A 61 10.17 1.36 -0.49
C THR A 61 8.89 1.75 -1.23
N ALA A 62 8.28 0.82 -1.97
CA ALA A 62 7.07 1.10 -2.74
C ALA A 62 5.90 1.56 -1.84
N PHE A 63 5.69 0.89 -0.70
CA PHE A 63 4.67 1.31 0.28
C PHE A 63 4.95 2.71 0.87
N ARG A 64 6.22 2.99 1.22
CA ARG A 64 6.61 4.32 1.74
C ARG A 64 6.38 5.42 0.71
N GLU A 65 6.63 5.15 -0.57
CA GLU A 65 6.37 6.09 -1.66
C GLU A 65 4.88 6.41 -1.81
N LEU A 66 4.00 5.40 -1.77
CA LEU A 66 2.56 5.61 -1.81
C LEU A 66 2.09 6.48 -0.64
N ILE A 67 2.56 6.18 0.58
CA ILE A 67 2.24 6.95 1.79
C ILE A 67 2.74 8.39 1.66
N ALA A 68 3.97 8.59 1.16
CA ALA A 68 4.54 9.92 0.97
C ALA A 68 3.76 10.72 -0.08
N MET A 69 3.34 10.08 -1.17
CA MET A 69 2.57 10.69 -2.24
C MET A 69 1.18 11.09 -1.75
N TYR A 70 0.48 10.21 -1.05
CA TYR A 70 -0.80 10.51 -0.41
C TYR A 70 -0.68 11.68 0.54
N ASN A 71 0.30 11.67 1.45
CA ASN A 71 0.51 12.76 2.41
C ASN A 71 0.86 14.09 1.73
N LYS A 72 1.56 14.06 0.60
CA LYS A 72 1.86 15.27 -0.19
C LYS A 72 0.59 15.84 -0.81
N LEU A 73 -0.29 15.00 -1.35
CA LEU A 73 -1.55 15.40 -1.96
C LEU A 73 -2.58 15.84 -0.92
N ALA A 74 -2.64 15.18 0.23
CA ALA A 74 -3.57 15.51 1.31
C ALA A 74 -3.23 16.82 2.05
N LYS A 75 -2.02 17.35 1.85
CA LYS A 75 -1.55 18.63 2.43
C LYS A 75 -1.66 19.82 1.47
N GLN A 76 -2.05 19.58 0.22
CA GLN A 76 -2.33 20.62 -0.78
C GLN A 76 -3.78 21.09 -0.67
#